data_AF-A0A950QC30-F1
#
_entry.id   AF-A0A950QC30-F1
#
_cell.length_a   1.000
_cell.length_b   1.000
_cell.length_c   1.000
_cell.angle_alpha   90.00
_cell.angle_beta   90.00
_cell.angle_gamma   90.00
#
_symmetry.space_group_name_H-M   'P 1'
#
loop_
_entity.id
_entity.type
_entity.pdbx_description
1 polymer ?
#
loop_
_entity_poly.entity_id
_entity_poly.type
_entity_poly.pdbx_seq_one_letter_code
_entity_poly.pdbx_strand_id
1 'polypeptide(L)'
;MSKYIVVIFPSEAKAYEGRRALGELHNEGSITAYASAIITKEKNGHIAVKESADSGPLGAGVGALVGGLAGLVGGPVGVAVGVGAGSLFGSFTDLMNLGVNADFLDAVSETLKPGKSALVAEISEDWVTPIDVRMEALGGNVIRKQRYDFEDEQEERAIRADQADVARLKEEWKQASAERKAKLKARLDDAQAKLDAAAKHAGERARKLEQQGKAKLQELQHQMAHATGEAKAKLDARMAETRTDYERRSKLLKQAGELAKQALAA
;
A
#
# COMPACT_ATOMS: atom_id res chain seq x y z
N MET A 1 4.03 -10.20 -9.10
CA MET A 1 3.91 -9.04 -8.17
C MET A 1 2.57 -9.11 -7.45
N SER A 2 2.47 -8.55 -6.23
CA SER A 2 1.20 -8.53 -5.49
C SER A 2 0.21 -7.48 -6.02
N LYS A 3 -1.08 -7.73 -5.83
CA LYS A 3 -2.20 -6.88 -6.26
C LYS A 3 -3.16 -6.67 -5.10
N TYR A 4 -3.87 -5.56 -5.14
CA TYR A 4 -5.08 -5.38 -4.34
C TYR A 4 -6.29 -5.80 -5.14
N ILE A 5 -7.18 -6.56 -4.50
CA ILE A 5 -8.49 -6.91 -5.03
C ILE A 5 -9.58 -6.42 -4.09
N VAL A 6 -10.69 -5.99 -4.66
CA VAL A 6 -11.94 -5.73 -3.96
C VAL A 6 -13.02 -6.52 -4.67
N VAL A 7 -13.57 -7.51 -3.98
CA VAL A 7 -14.64 -8.37 -4.51
C VAL A 7 -15.95 -7.98 -3.84
N ILE A 8 -16.89 -7.46 -4.61
CA ILE A 8 -18.16 -6.94 -4.12
C ILE A 8 -19.25 -7.98 -4.28
N PHE A 9 -19.88 -8.34 -3.18
CA PHE A 9 -20.90 -9.38 -3.07
C PHE A 9 -22.28 -8.80 -2.72
N PRO A 10 -23.37 -9.52 -3.04
CA PRO A 10 -24.73 -9.07 -2.74
C PRO A 10 -25.04 -9.03 -1.24
N SER A 11 -24.28 -9.74 -0.38
CA SER A 11 -24.49 -9.78 1.06
C SER A 11 -23.21 -10.09 1.84
N GLU A 12 -23.25 -9.81 3.15
CA GLU A 12 -22.18 -10.12 4.10
C GLU A 12 -21.84 -11.63 4.12
N ALA A 13 -22.87 -12.48 4.12
CA ALA A 13 -22.69 -13.94 4.07
C ALA A 13 -21.90 -14.39 2.82
N LYS A 14 -22.18 -13.77 1.66
CA LYS A 14 -21.45 -14.05 0.42
C LYS A 14 -20.01 -13.53 0.44
N ALA A 15 -19.74 -12.43 1.14
CA ALA A 15 -18.36 -11.99 1.36
C ALA A 15 -17.56 -12.97 2.22
N TYR A 16 -18.17 -13.55 3.26
CA TYR A 16 -17.54 -14.62 4.04
C TYR A 16 -17.32 -15.91 3.23
N GLU A 17 -18.26 -16.30 2.37
CA GLU A 17 -18.06 -17.40 1.41
C GLU A 17 -16.89 -17.10 0.47
N GLY A 18 -16.80 -15.88 -0.07
CA GLY A 18 -15.69 -15.45 -0.91
C GLY A 18 -14.35 -15.48 -0.18
N ARG A 19 -14.32 -15.07 1.10
CA ARG A 19 -13.11 -15.13 1.92
C ARG A 19 -12.62 -16.56 2.13
N ARG A 20 -13.53 -17.51 2.34
CA ARG A 20 -13.20 -18.95 2.43
C ARG A 20 -12.65 -19.46 1.10
N ALA A 21 -13.32 -19.17 -0.02
CA ALA A 21 -12.86 -19.55 -1.35
C ALA A 21 -11.46 -18.97 -1.67
N LEU A 22 -11.17 -17.74 -1.23
CA LEU A 22 -9.83 -17.15 -1.35
C LEU A 22 -8.78 -17.92 -0.52
N GLY A 23 -9.14 -18.36 0.68
CA GLY A 23 -8.29 -19.19 1.53
C GLY A 23 -8.00 -20.57 0.94
N GLU A 24 -8.99 -21.20 0.31
CA GLU A 24 -8.80 -22.45 -0.43
C GLU A 24 -7.82 -22.29 -1.60
N LEU A 25 -7.98 -21.23 -2.41
CA LEU A 25 -7.03 -20.92 -3.50
C LEU A 25 -5.61 -20.68 -3.00
N HIS A 26 -5.46 -20.08 -1.81
CA HIS A 26 -4.17 -19.97 -1.15
C HIS A 26 -3.65 -21.36 -0.75
N ASN A 27 -4.43 -22.18 -0.07
CA ASN A 27 -3.98 -23.52 0.36
C ASN A 27 -3.59 -24.43 -0.82
N GLU A 28 -4.24 -24.27 -1.96
CA GLU A 28 -3.93 -24.99 -3.21
C GLU A 28 -2.63 -24.51 -3.89
N GLY A 29 -2.07 -23.37 -3.47
CA GLY A 29 -0.95 -22.71 -4.14
C GLY A 29 -1.36 -21.99 -5.44
N SER A 30 -2.66 -21.96 -5.77
CA SER A 30 -3.20 -21.26 -6.94
C SER A 30 -2.95 -19.75 -6.86
N ILE A 31 -2.97 -19.19 -5.65
CA ILE A 31 -2.59 -17.80 -5.33
C ILE A 31 -1.83 -17.77 -4.00
N THR A 32 -1.38 -16.59 -3.58
CA THR A 32 -1.00 -16.31 -2.20
C THR A 32 -1.83 -15.14 -1.69
N ALA A 33 -2.65 -15.32 -0.66
CA ALA A 33 -3.34 -14.22 0.02
C ALA A 33 -2.46 -13.74 1.20
N TYR A 34 -2.09 -12.47 1.22
CA TYR A 34 -1.24 -11.90 2.27
C TYR A 34 -2.04 -11.34 3.43
N ALA A 35 -3.16 -10.68 3.11
CA ALA A 35 -4.07 -10.12 4.09
C ALA A 35 -5.43 -9.92 3.43
N SER A 36 -6.47 -9.85 4.26
CA SER A 36 -7.84 -9.63 3.81
C SER A 36 -8.69 -8.96 4.89
N ALA A 37 -9.71 -8.22 4.48
CA ALA A 37 -10.72 -7.64 5.36
C ALA A 37 -12.10 -7.78 4.70
N ILE A 38 -13.15 -7.77 5.51
CA ILE A 38 -14.54 -7.72 5.03
C ILE A 38 -15.17 -6.41 5.49
N ILE A 39 -15.73 -5.68 4.54
CA ILE A 39 -16.44 -4.43 4.79
C ILE A 39 -17.88 -4.52 4.27
N THR A 40 -18.78 -3.75 4.85
CA THR A 40 -20.17 -3.62 4.40
C THR A 40 -20.54 -2.16 4.28
N LYS A 41 -21.19 -1.79 3.18
CA LYS A 41 -21.80 -0.46 3.09
C LYS A 41 -23.19 -0.53 3.69
N GLU A 42 -23.38 0.12 4.81
CA GLU A 42 -24.66 0.15 5.50
C GLU A 42 -25.69 0.99 4.74
N LYS A 43 -26.97 0.85 5.13
CA LYS A 43 -28.09 1.57 4.50
C LYS A 43 -27.96 3.10 4.61
N ASN A 44 -27.29 3.58 5.65
CA ASN A 44 -26.99 4.99 5.88
C ASN A 44 -25.80 5.50 5.03
N GLY A 45 -25.19 4.62 4.21
CA GLY A 45 -24.04 4.94 3.36
C GLY A 45 -22.68 4.64 4.02
N HIS A 46 -22.59 4.54 5.35
CA HIS A 46 -21.32 4.33 6.04
C HIS A 46 -20.71 2.96 5.75
N ILE A 47 -19.37 2.89 5.80
CA ILE A 47 -18.63 1.64 5.70
C ILE A 47 -18.41 1.08 7.11
N ALA A 48 -18.96 -0.10 7.36
CA ALA A 48 -18.71 -0.88 8.56
C ALA A 48 -17.68 -1.98 8.27
N VAL A 49 -16.64 -2.07 9.09
CA VAL A 49 -15.67 -3.19 9.02
C VAL A 49 -16.24 -4.37 9.80
N LYS A 50 -16.42 -5.49 9.11
CA LYS A 50 -16.97 -6.74 9.66
C LYS A 50 -15.86 -7.69 10.10
N GLU A 51 -14.76 -7.69 9.35
CA GLU A 51 -13.54 -8.40 9.67
C GLU A 51 -12.36 -7.51 9.32
N SER A 52 -11.50 -7.24 10.30
CA SER A 52 -10.29 -6.44 10.12
C SER A 52 -9.20 -7.26 9.47
N ALA A 53 -8.31 -6.60 8.71
CA ALA A 53 -7.08 -7.23 8.28
C ALA A 53 -6.20 -7.61 9.47
N ASP A 54 -5.39 -8.65 9.29
CA ASP A 54 -4.41 -9.07 10.30
C ASP A 54 -3.52 -7.90 10.71
N SER A 55 -3.23 -7.80 12.00
CA SER A 55 -2.32 -6.77 12.49
C SER A 55 -0.89 -7.05 12.00
N GLY A 56 -0.15 -5.99 11.67
CA GLY A 56 1.25 -6.08 11.30
C GLY A 56 1.53 -5.78 9.82
N PRO A 57 2.74 -6.12 9.33
CA PRO A 57 3.20 -5.66 8.02
C PRO A 57 2.33 -6.12 6.85
N LEU A 58 1.79 -7.35 6.90
CA LEU A 58 0.96 -7.89 5.82
C LEU A 58 -0.39 -7.18 5.71
N GLY A 59 -1.05 -6.90 6.84
CA GLY A 59 -2.36 -6.24 6.84
C GLY A 59 -2.31 -4.72 6.72
N ALA A 60 -1.16 -4.09 6.87
CA ALA A 60 -1.03 -2.63 6.78
C ALA A 60 -1.57 -2.05 5.46
N GLY A 61 -1.33 -2.73 4.33
CA GLY A 61 -1.82 -2.30 3.02
C GLY A 61 -3.34 -2.40 2.90
N VAL A 62 -3.92 -3.54 3.31
CA VAL A 62 -5.38 -3.76 3.31
C VAL A 62 -6.08 -2.85 4.30
N GLY A 63 -5.49 -2.61 5.47
CA GLY A 63 -6.02 -1.70 6.48
C GLY A 63 -6.10 -0.25 5.98
N ALA A 64 -5.04 0.22 5.30
CA ALA A 64 -5.05 1.55 4.68
C ALA A 64 -6.14 1.66 3.58
N LEU A 65 -6.28 0.63 2.73
CA LEU A 65 -7.37 0.56 1.75
C LEU A 65 -8.76 0.67 2.37
N VAL A 66 -9.02 -0.13 3.40
CA VAL A 66 -10.29 -0.10 4.13
C VAL A 66 -10.53 1.27 4.78
N GLY A 67 -9.50 1.85 5.42
CA GLY A 67 -9.57 3.18 6.01
C GLY A 67 -9.87 4.27 4.96
N GLY A 68 -9.24 4.20 3.79
CA GLY A 68 -9.49 5.10 2.67
C GLY A 68 -10.93 5.02 2.14
N LEU A 69 -11.45 3.81 1.94
CA LEU A 69 -12.84 3.58 1.53
C LEU A 69 -13.84 4.09 2.57
N ALA A 70 -13.55 3.92 3.86
CA ALA A 70 -14.38 4.45 4.93
C ALA A 70 -14.35 5.99 4.99
N GLY A 71 -13.16 6.58 4.82
CA GLY A 71 -12.96 8.03 4.83
C GLY A 71 -13.67 8.77 3.69
N LEU A 72 -13.74 8.16 2.50
CA LEU A 72 -14.46 8.73 1.33
C LEU A 72 -15.95 8.98 1.59
N VAL A 73 -16.60 8.11 2.37
CA VAL A 73 -18.04 8.19 2.59
C VAL A 73 -18.40 8.94 3.88
N GLY A 74 -17.52 8.91 4.88
CA GLY A 74 -17.77 9.48 6.20
C GLY A 74 -17.17 10.86 6.47
N GLY A 75 -16.24 11.34 5.63
CA GLY A 75 -15.35 12.45 6.02
C GLY A 75 -14.47 12.08 7.25
N PRO A 76 -13.69 13.02 7.82
CA PRO A 76 -12.81 12.73 8.97
C PRO A 76 -13.55 12.29 10.26
N VAL A 77 -14.89 12.31 10.27
CA VAL A 77 -15.74 12.01 11.44
C VAL A 77 -16.55 10.71 11.28
N GLY A 78 -16.70 10.17 10.07
CA GLY A 78 -17.71 9.15 9.76
C GLY A 78 -17.28 7.68 9.88
N VAL A 79 -16.28 7.36 10.71
CA VAL A 79 -15.97 5.97 11.08
C VAL A 79 -16.76 5.62 12.33
N ALA A 80 -17.92 4.96 12.18
CA ALA A 80 -18.59 4.33 13.30
C ALA A 80 -17.80 3.07 13.70
N VAL A 81 -16.95 3.21 14.72
CA VAL A 81 -16.12 2.14 15.28
C VAL A 81 -17.04 1.06 15.88
N GLY A 82 -17.19 -0.06 15.19
CA GLY A 82 -17.74 -1.27 15.77
C GLY A 82 -16.77 -1.88 16.79
N VAL A 83 -17.31 -2.57 17.79
CA VAL A 83 -16.55 -3.26 18.84
C VAL A 83 -15.58 -4.26 18.17
N GLY A 84 -14.28 -3.94 18.11
CA GLY A 84 -13.24 -4.80 17.55
C GLY A 84 -12.25 -4.13 16.57
N ALA A 85 -12.49 -2.89 16.14
CA ALA A 85 -11.58 -2.20 15.22
C ALA A 85 -10.37 -1.57 15.94
N GLY A 86 -9.27 -2.31 16.02
CA GLY A 86 -7.95 -1.72 16.27
C GLY A 86 -7.57 -0.76 15.13
N SER A 87 -6.88 0.34 15.46
CA SER A 87 -6.35 1.41 14.60
C SER A 87 -6.52 1.26 13.07
N LEU A 88 -7.68 1.66 12.53
CA LEU A 88 -7.95 1.70 11.08
C LEU A 88 -7.55 3.03 10.41
N PHE A 89 -6.86 3.93 11.12
CA PHE A 89 -6.46 5.22 10.57
C PHE A 89 -5.14 5.11 9.79
N GLY A 90 -5.24 4.96 8.47
CA GLY A 90 -4.15 5.29 7.54
C GLY A 90 -4.35 6.70 6.99
N SER A 91 -3.28 7.48 6.81
CA SER A 91 -3.37 8.80 6.17
C SER A 91 -3.67 8.66 4.67
N PHE A 92 -4.31 9.65 4.04
CA PHE A 92 -4.48 9.69 2.57
C PHE A 92 -3.11 9.59 1.85
N THR A 93 -2.05 10.13 2.46
CA THR A 93 -0.68 9.96 2.00
C THR A 93 -0.21 8.51 2.04
N ASP A 94 -0.57 7.74 3.08
CA ASP A 94 -0.25 6.30 3.15
C ASP A 94 -0.96 5.51 2.04
N LEU A 95 -2.09 6.00 1.52
CA LEU A 95 -2.88 5.33 0.49
C LEU A 95 -2.29 5.51 -0.92
N MET A 96 -1.92 6.75 -1.25
CA MET A 96 -1.14 7.04 -2.47
C MET A 96 0.18 6.27 -2.46
N ASN A 97 0.79 6.16 -1.27
CA ASN A 97 2.03 5.43 -1.08
C ASN A 97 1.94 3.90 -1.28
N LEU A 98 0.72 3.35 -1.37
CA LEU A 98 0.45 1.93 -1.66
C LEU A 98 0.05 1.68 -3.13
N GLY A 99 0.13 2.72 -3.98
CA GLY A 99 -0.23 2.64 -5.39
C GLY A 99 -1.74 2.64 -5.62
N VAL A 100 -2.50 2.99 -4.58
CA VAL A 100 -3.96 3.08 -4.60
C VAL A 100 -4.32 4.53 -4.88
N ASN A 101 -4.79 4.80 -6.11
CA ASN A 101 -5.22 6.12 -6.51
C ASN A 101 -6.73 6.34 -6.25
N ALA A 102 -7.14 7.61 -6.26
CA ALA A 102 -8.54 8.02 -6.10
C ALA A 102 -9.48 7.25 -7.05
N ASP A 103 -9.11 7.12 -8.33
CA ASP A 103 -9.94 6.41 -9.33
C ASP A 103 -10.30 4.97 -8.92
N PHE A 104 -9.38 4.23 -8.29
CA PHE A 104 -9.66 2.88 -7.83
C PHE A 104 -10.64 2.88 -6.66
N LEU A 105 -10.46 3.79 -5.70
CA LEU A 105 -11.36 3.91 -4.56
C LEU A 105 -12.75 4.40 -4.99
N ASP A 106 -12.81 5.28 -5.97
CA ASP A 106 -14.05 5.78 -6.57
C ASP A 106 -14.78 4.64 -7.29
N ALA A 107 -14.09 3.87 -8.12
CA ALA A 107 -14.66 2.69 -8.78
C ALA A 107 -15.24 1.68 -7.77
N VAL A 108 -14.53 1.45 -6.66
CA VAL A 108 -15.01 0.60 -5.57
C VAL A 108 -16.23 1.23 -4.89
N SER A 109 -16.17 2.51 -4.53
CA SER A 109 -17.23 3.22 -3.81
C SER A 109 -18.52 3.36 -4.62
N GLU A 110 -18.40 3.50 -5.94
CA GLU A 110 -19.51 3.50 -6.88
C GLU A 110 -20.14 2.12 -7.02
N THR A 111 -19.35 1.05 -7.01
CA THR A 111 -19.85 -0.33 -7.20
C THR A 111 -20.42 -0.91 -5.90
N LEU A 112 -19.80 -0.59 -4.75
CA LEU A 112 -20.24 -1.00 -3.42
C LEU A 112 -21.43 -0.13 -3.02
N LYS A 113 -22.63 -0.60 -3.36
CA LYS A 113 -23.90 0.05 -3.02
C LYS A 113 -24.36 -0.30 -1.59
N PRO A 114 -25.18 0.54 -0.94
CA PRO A 114 -25.75 0.22 0.37
C PRO A 114 -26.42 -1.16 0.42
N GLY A 115 -26.16 -1.91 1.49
CA GLY A 115 -26.60 -3.29 1.70
C GLY A 115 -25.68 -4.37 1.13
N LYS A 116 -24.67 -4.00 0.33
CA LYS A 116 -23.64 -4.92 -0.20
C LYS A 116 -22.42 -4.98 0.71
N SER A 117 -21.65 -6.05 0.56
CA SER A 117 -20.40 -6.28 1.29
C SER A 117 -19.26 -6.53 0.32
N ALA A 118 -18.03 -6.24 0.74
CA ALA A 118 -16.85 -6.46 -0.05
C ALA A 118 -15.77 -7.20 0.74
N LEU A 119 -15.10 -8.13 0.06
CA LEU A 119 -13.83 -8.70 0.47
C LEU A 119 -12.71 -7.83 -0.13
N VAL A 120 -11.92 -7.19 0.72
CA VAL A 120 -10.72 -6.46 0.32
C VAL A 120 -9.53 -7.37 0.63
N ALA A 121 -8.63 -7.59 -0.32
CA ALA A 121 -7.47 -8.44 -0.08
C ALA A 121 -6.23 -7.98 -0.85
N GLU A 122 -5.06 -8.26 -0.26
CA GLU A 122 -3.78 -8.22 -0.96
C GLU A 122 -3.37 -9.64 -1.32
N ILE A 123 -3.12 -9.88 -2.60
CA ILE A 123 -2.85 -11.21 -3.15
C ILE A 123 -1.63 -11.20 -4.05
N SER A 124 -1.08 -12.38 -4.35
CA SER A 124 -0.23 -12.65 -5.50
C SER A 124 -0.87 -13.76 -6.32
N GLU A 125 -1.07 -13.53 -7.62
CA GLU A 125 -1.67 -14.48 -8.54
C GLU A 125 -0.92 -14.44 -9.88
N ASP A 126 -0.71 -15.61 -10.50
CA ASP A 126 -0.06 -15.69 -11.83
C ASP A 126 -1.09 -15.55 -12.96
N TRP A 127 -2.34 -15.88 -12.65
CA TRP A 127 -3.49 -15.96 -13.55
C TRP A 127 -4.75 -15.51 -12.81
N VAL A 128 -5.63 -14.77 -13.49
CA VAL A 128 -6.82 -14.16 -12.87
C VAL A 128 -7.99 -15.16 -12.74
N THR A 129 -8.02 -16.17 -13.62
CA THR A 129 -9.12 -17.12 -13.78
C THR A 129 -9.55 -17.82 -12.49
N PRO A 130 -8.66 -18.33 -11.61
CA PRO A 130 -9.13 -19.04 -10.42
C PRO A 130 -9.92 -18.17 -9.45
N ILE A 131 -9.50 -16.91 -9.29
CA ILE A 131 -10.23 -15.96 -8.46
C ILE A 131 -11.54 -15.60 -9.17
N ASP A 132 -11.49 -15.20 -10.44
CA ASP A 132 -12.69 -14.75 -11.16
C ASP A 132 -13.78 -15.81 -11.13
N VAL A 133 -13.46 -17.05 -11.49
CA VAL A 133 -14.43 -18.15 -11.51
C VAL A 133 -15.04 -18.40 -10.13
N ARG A 134 -14.24 -18.45 -9.05
CA ARG A 134 -14.78 -18.70 -7.70
C ARG A 134 -15.60 -17.54 -7.17
N MET A 135 -15.16 -16.30 -7.44
CA MET A 135 -15.86 -15.11 -6.96
C MET A 135 -17.17 -14.89 -7.75
N GLU A 136 -17.15 -15.06 -9.07
CA GLU A 136 -18.34 -14.94 -9.93
C GLU A 136 -19.40 -15.99 -9.58
N ALA A 137 -19.00 -17.23 -9.29
CA ALA A 137 -19.91 -18.28 -8.83
C ALA A 137 -20.66 -17.91 -7.53
N LEU A 138 -20.11 -17.00 -6.74
CA LEU A 138 -20.69 -16.46 -5.51
C LEU A 138 -21.45 -15.13 -5.73
N GLY A 139 -21.56 -14.67 -6.98
CA GLY A 139 -22.15 -13.38 -7.34
C GLY A 139 -21.23 -12.20 -7.02
N GLY A 140 -19.93 -12.44 -6.89
CA GLY A 140 -18.90 -11.43 -6.64
C GLY A 140 -18.48 -10.71 -7.91
N ASN A 141 -18.31 -9.38 -7.83
CA ASN A 141 -17.66 -8.57 -8.86
C ASN A 141 -16.25 -8.21 -8.42
N VAL A 142 -15.23 -8.60 -9.19
CA VAL A 142 -13.81 -8.42 -8.83
C VAL A 142 -13.25 -7.14 -9.46
N ILE A 143 -12.84 -6.20 -8.63
CA ILE A 143 -12.08 -5.01 -9.03
C ILE A 143 -10.63 -5.21 -8.61
N ARG A 144 -9.68 -5.01 -9.53
CA ARG A 144 -8.25 -5.22 -9.28
C ARG A 144 -7.45 -3.94 -9.45
N LYS A 145 -6.45 -3.75 -8.60
CA LYS A 145 -5.40 -2.76 -8.76
C LYS A 145 -4.05 -3.43 -8.56
N GLN A 146 -3.20 -3.31 -9.57
CA GLN A 146 -1.79 -3.67 -9.41
C GLN A 146 -1.17 -2.75 -8.38
N ARG A 147 -0.33 -3.32 -7.51
CA ARG A 147 0.49 -2.53 -6.60
C ARG A 147 1.66 -1.94 -7.39
N TYR A 148 1.39 -0.90 -8.18
CA TYR A 148 2.42 -0.10 -8.84
C TYR A 148 2.61 1.19 -8.04
N ASP A 149 3.71 1.23 -7.30
CA ASP A 149 4.17 2.45 -6.66
C ASP A 149 4.94 3.27 -7.70
N PHE A 150 4.20 3.98 -8.56
CA PHE A 150 4.75 4.92 -9.56
C PHE A 150 5.57 6.05 -8.90
N GLU A 151 5.47 6.15 -7.57
CA GLU A 151 6.04 7.21 -6.76
C GLU A 151 7.49 6.96 -6.33
N ASP A 152 7.99 5.71 -6.24
CA ASP A 152 9.35 5.48 -5.70
C ASP A 152 10.42 6.19 -6.57
N GLU A 153 10.28 6.14 -7.89
CA GLU A 153 11.16 6.86 -8.83
C GLU A 153 10.88 8.37 -8.89
N GLN A 154 9.65 8.81 -8.62
CA GLN A 154 9.32 10.23 -8.58
C GLN A 154 9.82 10.88 -7.29
N GLU A 155 9.73 10.19 -6.16
CA GLU A 155 10.24 10.58 -4.86
C GLU A 155 11.77 10.67 -4.89
N GLU A 156 12.45 9.68 -5.48
CA GLU A 156 13.90 9.79 -5.70
C GLU A 156 14.25 11.01 -6.56
N ARG A 157 13.53 11.25 -7.66
CA ARG A 157 13.75 12.42 -8.52
C ARG A 157 13.48 13.74 -7.79
N ALA A 158 12.42 13.81 -6.99
CA ALA A 158 12.07 14.97 -6.19
C ALA A 158 13.15 15.26 -5.15
N ILE A 159 13.60 14.23 -4.42
CA ILE A 159 14.70 14.35 -3.46
C ILE A 159 15.98 14.84 -4.16
N ARG A 160 16.34 14.27 -5.32
CA ARG A 160 17.49 14.73 -6.11
C ARG A 160 17.36 16.20 -6.56
N ALA A 161 16.16 16.64 -6.94
CA ALA A 161 15.91 18.03 -7.30
C ALA A 161 16.06 18.97 -6.08
N ASP A 162 15.49 18.60 -4.94
CA ASP A 162 15.60 19.36 -3.69
C ASP A 162 17.05 19.48 -3.21
N GLN A 163 17.84 18.42 -3.37
CA GLN A 163 19.29 18.48 -3.10
C GLN A 163 20.02 19.47 -3.99
N ALA A 164 19.73 19.47 -5.30
CA ALA A 164 20.34 20.39 -6.25
C ALA A 164 19.97 21.85 -5.92
N ASP A 165 18.74 22.09 -5.47
CA ASP A 165 18.28 23.39 -5.02
C ASP A 165 18.99 23.84 -3.74
N VAL A 166 19.17 22.96 -2.75
CA VAL A 166 19.96 23.25 -1.54
C VAL A 166 21.41 23.59 -1.92
N ALA A 167 22.03 22.82 -2.80
CA ALA A 167 23.40 23.07 -3.24
C ALA A 167 23.55 24.42 -3.96
N ARG A 168 22.60 24.75 -4.86
CA ARG A 168 22.55 26.05 -5.55
C ARG A 168 22.39 27.20 -4.57
N LEU A 169 21.45 27.10 -3.63
CA LEU A 169 21.20 28.14 -2.62
C LEU A 169 22.41 28.36 -1.70
N LYS A 170 23.13 27.29 -1.33
CA LYS A 170 24.39 27.39 -0.56
C LYS A 170 25.44 28.17 -1.34
N GLU A 171 25.59 27.91 -2.63
CA GLU A 171 26.57 28.60 -3.47
C GLU A 171 26.20 30.08 -3.70
N GLU A 172 24.92 30.37 -3.99
CA GLU A 172 24.41 31.74 -4.09
C GLU A 172 24.62 32.51 -2.77
N TRP A 173 24.40 31.86 -1.63
CA TRP A 173 24.61 32.47 -0.31
C TRP A 173 26.07 32.82 -0.05
N LYS A 174 27.03 32.01 -0.50
CA LYS A 174 28.48 32.32 -0.37
C LYS A 174 28.86 33.58 -1.15
N GLN A 175 28.29 33.76 -2.34
CA GLN A 175 28.62 34.85 -3.27
C GLN A 175 27.78 36.13 -3.04
N ALA A 176 26.72 36.05 -2.24
CA ALA A 176 25.79 37.15 -2.03
C ALA A 176 26.33 38.29 -1.14
N SER A 177 25.87 39.52 -1.42
CA SER A 177 26.06 40.67 -0.53
C SER A 177 25.36 40.49 0.81
N ALA A 178 25.78 41.21 1.86
CA ALA A 178 25.24 41.10 3.22
C ALA A 178 23.71 41.23 3.28
N GLU A 179 23.13 42.12 2.47
CA GLU A 179 21.68 42.38 2.41
C GLU A 179 20.90 41.21 1.76
N ARG A 180 21.51 40.49 0.80
CA ARG A 180 20.90 39.31 0.15
C ARG A 180 21.08 38.03 0.95
N LYS A 181 22.15 37.94 1.76
CA LYS A 181 22.43 36.78 2.62
C LYS A 181 21.29 36.45 3.59
N ALA A 182 20.60 37.45 4.14
CA ALA A 182 19.48 37.22 5.05
C ALA A 182 18.29 36.52 4.35
N LYS A 183 17.89 36.99 3.16
CA LYS A 183 16.82 36.37 2.36
C LYS A 183 17.19 34.98 1.83
N LEU A 184 18.45 34.81 1.41
CA LEU A 184 18.96 33.51 0.94
C LEU A 184 19.08 32.51 2.09
N LYS A 185 19.45 32.96 3.30
CA LYS A 185 19.49 32.11 4.49
C LYS A 185 18.11 31.54 4.82
N ALA A 186 17.07 32.37 4.83
CA ALA A 186 15.71 31.88 5.09
C ALA A 186 15.24 30.84 4.06
N ARG A 187 15.56 31.04 2.77
CA ARG A 187 15.26 30.05 1.70
C ARG A 187 16.07 28.77 1.83
N LEU A 188 17.34 28.89 2.21
CA LEU A 188 18.22 27.76 2.44
C LEU A 188 17.71 26.92 3.62
N ASP A 189 17.36 27.57 4.74
CA ASP A 189 16.83 26.91 5.93
C ASP A 189 15.50 26.16 5.60
N ASP A 190 14.58 26.78 4.83
CA ASP A 190 13.34 26.14 4.34
C ASP A 190 13.61 24.95 3.40
N ALA A 191 14.53 25.11 2.44
CA ALA A 191 14.90 24.04 1.51
C ALA A 191 15.56 22.86 2.23
N GLN A 192 16.43 23.12 3.21
CA GLN A 192 17.04 22.09 4.05
C GLN A 192 15.99 21.36 4.91
N ALA A 193 15.02 22.09 5.47
CA ALA A 193 13.94 21.48 6.26
C ALA A 193 13.05 20.55 5.40
N LYS A 194 12.71 20.97 4.17
CA LYS A 194 11.95 20.12 3.24
C LYS A 194 12.72 18.88 2.84
N LEU A 195 14.01 19.04 2.52
CA LEU A 195 14.88 17.92 2.16
C LEU A 195 15.03 16.93 3.32
N ASP A 196 15.17 17.40 4.56
CA ASP A 196 15.22 16.54 5.76
C ASP A 196 13.91 15.79 5.98
N ALA A 197 12.76 16.46 5.83
CA ALA A 197 11.45 15.82 5.91
C ALA A 197 11.27 14.74 4.83
N ALA A 198 11.65 15.03 3.59
CA ALA A 198 11.61 14.07 2.48
C ALA A 198 12.56 12.88 2.73
N ALA A 199 13.77 13.13 3.25
CA ALA A 199 14.72 12.07 3.60
C ALA A 199 14.18 11.13 4.69
N LYS A 200 13.57 11.70 5.73
CA LYS A 200 12.95 10.94 6.82
C LYS A 200 11.79 10.09 6.29
N HIS A 201 10.93 10.68 5.47
CA HIS A 201 9.81 9.97 4.84
C HIS A 201 10.29 8.80 3.97
N ALA A 202 11.25 9.02 3.07
CA ALA A 202 11.84 7.97 2.24
C ALA A 202 12.48 6.86 3.09
N GLY A 203 13.17 7.22 4.18
CA GLY A 203 13.74 6.28 5.14
C GLY A 203 12.70 5.43 5.87
N GLU A 204 11.58 6.02 6.28
CA GLU A 204 10.44 5.32 6.89
C GLU A 204 9.76 4.38 5.89
N ARG A 205 9.56 4.82 4.65
CA ARG A 205 9.04 3.97 3.57
C ARG A 205 9.96 2.78 3.32
N ALA A 206 11.27 2.98 3.23
CA ALA A 206 12.24 1.90 3.06
C ALA A 206 12.14 0.85 4.17
N ARG A 207 11.95 1.29 5.43
CA ARG A 207 11.77 0.39 6.58
C ARG A 207 10.45 -0.37 6.53
N LYS A 208 9.33 0.31 6.24
CA LYS A 208 8.01 -0.33 6.07
C LYS A 208 8.05 -1.36 4.94
N LEU A 209 8.62 -1.00 3.80
CA LEU A 209 8.81 -1.89 2.65
C LEU A 209 9.66 -3.12 3.01
N GLU A 210 10.72 -2.95 3.80
CA GLU A 210 11.55 -4.06 4.31
C GLU A 210 10.81 -5.00 5.26
N GLN A 211 10.00 -4.46 6.17
CA GLN A 211 9.16 -5.27 7.05
C GLN A 211 8.09 -6.04 6.25
N GLN A 212 7.45 -5.39 5.28
CA GLN A 212 6.44 -5.99 4.41
C GLN A 212 7.04 -7.08 3.52
N GLY A 213 8.18 -6.79 2.87
CA GLY A 213 8.87 -7.75 2.01
C GLY A 213 9.27 -9.00 2.79
N LYS A 214 9.86 -8.85 3.97
CA LYS A 214 10.21 -9.98 4.85
C LYS A 214 9.00 -10.81 5.24
N ALA A 215 7.91 -10.15 5.67
CA ALA A 215 6.69 -10.86 6.07
C ALA A 215 6.06 -11.63 4.89
N LYS A 216 6.03 -11.04 3.68
CA LYS A 216 5.51 -11.71 2.48
C LYS A 216 6.35 -12.92 2.07
N LEU A 217 7.67 -12.82 2.18
CA LEU A 217 8.58 -13.92 1.92
C LEU A 217 8.40 -15.04 2.96
N GLN A 218 8.19 -14.70 4.22
CA GLN A 218 7.86 -15.68 5.28
C GLN A 218 6.53 -16.38 4.99
N GLU A 219 5.50 -15.65 4.56
CA GLU A 219 4.20 -16.23 4.21
C GLU A 219 4.33 -17.20 3.03
N LEU A 220 5.05 -16.82 1.98
CA LEU A 220 5.33 -17.71 0.85
C LEU A 220 6.12 -18.95 1.29
N GLN A 221 7.11 -18.81 2.17
CA GLN A 221 7.85 -19.95 2.72
C GLN A 221 6.96 -20.89 3.54
N HIS A 222 6.07 -20.33 4.36
CA HIS A 222 5.09 -21.11 5.13
C HIS A 222 4.15 -21.88 4.20
N GLN A 223 3.59 -21.20 3.20
CA GLN A 223 2.72 -21.81 2.20
C GLN A 223 3.44 -22.93 1.43
N MET A 224 4.72 -22.72 1.06
CA MET A 224 5.56 -23.70 0.39
C MET A 224 5.85 -24.95 1.23
N ALA A 225 5.88 -24.83 2.56
CA ALA A 225 6.11 -25.98 3.44
C ALA A 225 5.00 -27.02 3.33
N HIS A 226 3.80 -26.61 2.88
CA HIS A 226 2.64 -27.45 2.68
C HIS A 226 2.38 -27.80 1.20
N ALA A 227 3.11 -27.18 0.27
CA ALA A 227 2.93 -27.38 -1.17
C ALA A 227 3.86 -28.45 -1.75
N THR A 228 3.41 -29.14 -2.79
CA THR A 228 4.20 -30.12 -3.55
C THR A 228 4.01 -29.93 -5.06
N GLY A 229 4.88 -30.55 -5.86
CA GLY A 229 4.76 -30.57 -7.32
C GLY A 229 4.69 -29.16 -7.95
N GLU A 230 3.74 -28.98 -8.87
CA GLU A 230 3.55 -27.73 -9.61
C GLU A 230 3.22 -26.53 -8.70
N ALA A 231 2.43 -26.75 -7.64
CA ALA A 231 2.09 -25.69 -6.69
C ALA A 231 3.33 -25.14 -5.99
N LYS A 232 4.25 -26.01 -5.58
CA LYS A 232 5.53 -25.59 -4.97
C LYS A 232 6.38 -24.79 -5.96
N ALA A 233 6.48 -25.23 -7.21
CA ALA A 233 7.22 -24.52 -8.25
C ALA A 233 6.65 -23.11 -8.53
N LYS A 234 5.32 -22.95 -8.53
CA LYS A 234 4.67 -21.63 -8.66
C LYS A 234 4.99 -20.72 -7.48
N LEU A 235 4.96 -21.26 -6.26
CA LEU A 235 5.30 -20.49 -5.05
C LEU A 235 6.77 -20.10 -4.99
N ASP A 236 7.68 -20.98 -5.43
CA ASP A 236 9.11 -20.67 -5.59
C ASP A 236 9.31 -19.48 -6.56
N ALA A 237 8.62 -19.49 -7.70
CA ALA A 237 8.68 -18.41 -8.67
C ALA A 237 8.14 -17.08 -8.08
N ARG A 238 7.00 -17.12 -7.37
CA ARG A 238 6.44 -15.94 -6.68
C ARG A 238 7.37 -15.41 -5.61
N MET A 239 8.06 -16.28 -4.87
CA MET A 239 9.04 -15.88 -3.85
C MET A 239 10.24 -15.18 -4.49
N ALA A 240 10.78 -15.71 -5.59
CA ALA A 240 11.88 -15.09 -6.33
C ALA A 240 11.50 -13.72 -6.91
N GLU A 241 10.30 -13.61 -7.49
CA GLU A 241 9.79 -12.34 -8.00
C GLU A 241 9.59 -11.32 -6.87
N THR A 242 8.93 -11.72 -5.79
CA THR A 242 8.67 -10.87 -4.61
C THR A 242 9.98 -10.36 -4.01
N ARG A 243 10.99 -11.23 -3.88
CA ARG A 243 12.32 -10.86 -3.38
C ARG A 243 12.99 -9.83 -4.29
N THR A 244 12.97 -10.07 -5.60
CA THR A 244 13.60 -9.20 -6.60
C THR A 244 12.97 -7.80 -6.61
N ASP A 245 11.64 -7.73 -6.59
CA ASP A 245 10.90 -6.46 -6.56
C ASP A 245 11.23 -5.67 -5.29
N TYR A 246 11.10 -6.32 -4.13
CA TYR A 246 11.39 -5.72 -2.84
C TYR A 246 12.85 -5.22 -2.74
N GLU A 247 13.85 -6.02 -3.13
CA GLU A 247 15.26 -5.64 -3.04
C GLU A 247 15.58 -4.43 -3.93
N ARG A 248 15.02 -4.39 -5.14
CA ARG A 248 15.15 -3.25 -6.06
C ARG A 248 14.61 -1.98 -5.42
N ARG A 249 13.40 -2.02 -4.89
CA ARG A 249 12.72 -0.86 -4.32
C ARG A 249 13.35 -0.38 -3.01
N SER A 250 13.73 -1.31 -2.14
CA SER A 250 14.48 -1.00 -0.90
C SER A 250 15.79 -0.29 -1.22
N LYS A 251 16.49 -0.70 -2.29
CA LYS A 251 17.72 -0.05 -2.74
C LYS A 251 17.47 1.39 -3.20
N LEU A 252 16.45 1.64 -4.02
CA LEU A 252 16.11 2.99 -4.52
C LEU A 252 15.83 3.96 -3.36
N LEU A 253 14.94 3.59 -2.44
CA LEU A 253 14.58 4.46 -1.30
C LEU A 253 15.77 4.70 -0.35
N LYS A 254 16.61 3.69 -0.13
CA LYS A 254 17.85 3.84 0.66
C LYS A 254 18.81 4.81 -0.01
N GLN A 255 18.98 4.72 -1.34
CA GLN A 255 19.83 5.65 -2.10
C GLN A 255 19.29 7.08 -2.02
N ALA A 256 17.98 7.29 -2.19
CA ALA A 256 17.35 8.60 -2.05
C ALA A 256 17.60 9.22 -0.65
N GLY A 257 17.42 8.43 0.41
CA GLY A 257 17.66 8.88 1.79
C GLY A 257 19.13 9.22 2.08
N GLU A 258 20.07 8.41 1.59
CA GLU A 258 21.51 8.68 1.78
C GLU A 258 21.98 9.91 1.02
N LEU A 259 21.49 10.10 -0.21
CA LEU A 259 21.73 11.31 -0.98
C LEU A 259 21.27 12.54 -0.18
N ALA A 260 20.02 12.56 0.29
CA ALA A 260 19.50 13.70 1.04
C ALA A 260 20.35 14.06 2.27
N LYS A 261 20.82 13.06 3.04
CA LYS A 261 21.73 13.27 4.18
C LYS A 261 23.05 13.93 3.77
N GLN A 262 23.66 13.52 2.66
CA GLN A 262 24.90 14.10 2.17
C GLN A 262 24.74 15.59 1.85
N ALA A 263 23.64 15.98 1.21
CA ALA A 263 23.36 17.38 0.86
C ALA A 263 23.09 18.26 2.10
N LEU A 264 22.55 17.69 3.17
CA LEU A 264 22.38 18.38 4.45
C LEU A 264 23.71 18.58 5.20
N ALA A 265 24.64 17.63 5.07
CA ALA A 265 25.95 17.66 5.74
C ALA A 265 27.02 18.53 5.03
N ALA A 266 26.88 18.74 3.72
CA ALA A 266 27.77 19.59 2.91
C ALA A 266 27.59 21.09 3.18
#